data_AF-A0A821A7B3-F1
#
_entry.id   AF-A0A821A7B3-F1
#
_cell.length_a   1.000
_cell.length_b   1.000
_cell.length_c   1.000
_cell.angle_alpha   90.00
_cell.angle_beta   90.00
_cell.angle_gamma   90.00
#
_symmetry.space_group_name_H-M   'P 1'
#
loop_
_entity.id
_entity.type
_entity.pdbx_description
1 polymer ?
#
loop_
_entity_poly.entity_id
_entity_poly.type
_entity_poly.pdbx_seq_one_letter_code
_entity_poly.pdbx_strand_id
1 'polypeptide(L)'
;MSVKKTANLGQTSILTKLPNILKCNGPKLVPFFKTVAIFFILFPKSKYKTADMFYLIFKCLPICSLILFILLHGINLRGFEYSYSRRILTGLAFSLLGDALLVYDHAFFIHGVLAFGISHILYATAYGMRPLRVFMLPFMVLPVIVIYLMLSGVLYRPLSYVIYAYIGLTMFMIWRAMARIKIDNNEWTWTRFYSFLGGILFATSDALLALDRFVTPLAHSQILVMTTYYAAQLLIALSVVDSHEDVEMNFCVIQETDIIKIIQEHGKLLSQVHPDDLFTLLSAKHAYIKQTVANTQIRAILMEKRVQIGQNIDLFLSRTPV
;
A
#
# COMPACT_ATOMS: atom_id res chain seq x y z
N MET A 1 21.63 -22.15 26.05
CA MET A 1 20.54 -22.85 25.31
C MET A 1 19.24 -22.02 25.20
N SER A 2 19.24 -20.72 25.51
CA SER A 2 18.03 -19.87 25.57
C SER A 2 18.05 -18.72 24.55
N VAL A 3 18.38 -19.02 23.29
CA VAL A 3 18.31 -18.06 22.17
C VAL A 3 17.53 -18.65 20.98
N LYS A 4 17.29 -19.97 20.96
CA LYS A 4 16.60 -20.67 19.87
C LYS A 4 15.07 -20.70 20.00
N LYS A 5 14.49 -20.32 21.16
CA LYS A 5 13.05 -20.42 21.42
C LYS A 5 12.25 -19.17 21.05
N THR A 6 12.90 -18.01 20.93
CA THR A 6 12.27 -16.74 20.54
C THR A 6 12.08 -16.59 19.02
N ALA A 7 12.87 -17.31 18.21
CA ALA A 7 12.72 -17.30 16.75
C ALA A 7 11.45 -18.04 16.25
N ASN A 8 10.99 -19.05 16.99
CA ASN A 8 9.86 -19.90 16.57
C ASN A 8 8.45 -19.32 16.88
N LEU A 9 8.35 -18.34 17.79
CA LEU A 9 7.07 -17.68 18.09
C LEU A 9 6.73 -16.54 17.12
N GLY A 10 7.73 -15.88 16.52
CA GLY A 10 7.50 -14.82 15.53
C GLY A 10 6.95 -15.37 14.20
N GLN A 11 7.51 -16.49 13.74
CA GLN A 11 7.25 -17.07 12.42
C GLN A 11 5.90 -17.80 12.30
N THR A 12 5.39 -18.36 13.41
CA THR A 12 4.07 -19.01 13.50
C THR A 12 2.91 -18.00 13.54
N SER A 13 3.18 -16.73 13.88
CA SER A 13 2.17 -15.67 13.94
C SER A 13 1.84 -15.04 12.57
N ILE A 14 2.76 -15.10 11.61
CA ILE A 14 2.62 -14.44 10.29
C ILE A 14 1.80 -15.30 9.32
N LEU A 15 2.01 -16.62 9.30
CA LEU A 15 1.25 -17.53 8.42
C LEU A 15 -0.21 -17.71 8.86
N THR A 16 -0.53 -17.41 10.12
CA THR A 16 -1.91 -17.39 10.65
C THR A 16 -2.60 -16.04 10.48
N LYS A 17 -1.85 -14.95 10.25
CA LYS A 17 -2.38 -13.59 10.03
C LYS A 17 -2.96 -13.36 8.64
N LEU A 18 -2.35 -13.90 7.59
CA LEU A 18 -2.81 -13.72 6.20
C LEU A 18 -4.30 -14.09 5.97
N PRO A 19 -4.83 -15.23 6.47
CA PRO A 19 -6.25 -15.55 6.34
C PRO A 19 -7.18 -14.65 7.18
N ASN A 20 -6.67 -14.04 8.26
CA ASN A 20 -7.46 -13.13 9.10
C ASN A 20 -7.55 -11.72 8.49
N ILE A 21 -6.48 -11.23 7.86
CA ILE A 21 -6.47 -9.96 7.10
C ILE A 21 -7.45 -10.05 5.91
N LEU A 22 -7.45 -11.18 5.18
CA LEU A 22 -8.41 -11.44 4.10
C LEU A 22 -9.86 -11.55 4.60
N LYS A 23 -10.09 -12.09 5.80
CA LYS A 23 -11.43 -12.18 6.40
C LYS A 23 -11.99 -10.83 6.86
N CYS A 24 -11.16 -9.95 7.42
CA CYS A 24 -11.60 -8.63 7.88
C CYS A 24 -11.74 -7.60 6.74
N ASN A 25 -10.90 -7.71 5.70
CA ASN A 25 -10.86 -6.74 4.61
C ASN A 25 -11.64 -7.20 3.35
N GLY A 26 -11.86 -8.51 3.20
CA GLY A 26 -12.61 -9.11 2.11
C GLY A 26 -13.99 -8.49 1.85
N PRO A 27 -14.83 -8.20 2.88
CA PRO A 27 -16.13 -7.56 2.68
C PRO A 27 -16.04 -6.19 1.98
N LYS A 28 -14.97 -5.43 2.23
CA LYS A 28 -14.77 -4.11 1.63
C LYS A 28 -14.32 -4.18 0.16
N LEU A 29 -13.79 -5.31 -0.31
CA LEU A 29 -13.45 -5.55 -1.72
C LEU A 29 -14.62 -6.11 -2.54
N VAL A 30 -15.71 -6.53 -1.91
CA VAL A 30 -16.90 -7.07 -2.61
C VAL A 30 -17.41 -6.11 -3.71
N PRO A 31 -17.49 -4.78 -3.50
CA PRO A 31 -17.89 -3.85 -4.56
C PRO A 31 -16.99 -3.90 -5.79
N PHE A 32 -15.67 -4.07 -5.60
CA PHE A 32 -14.72 -4.19 -6.70
C PHE A 32 -14.97 -5.43 -7.55
N PHE A 33 -15.03 -6.61 -6.92
CA PHE A 33 -15.26 -7.84 -7.66
C PHE A 33 -16.63 -7.84 -8.36
N LYS A 34 -17.66 -7.26 -7.73
CA LYS A 34 -18.99 -7.08 -8.35
C LYS A 34 -18.93 -6.19 -9.58
N THR A 35 -18.30 -5.03 -9.50
CA THR A 35 -18.21 -4.09 -10.63
C THR A 35 -17.36 -4.66 -11.78
N VAL A 36 -16.28 -5.38 -11.48
CA VAL A 36 -15.48 -6.10 -12.49
C VAL A 36 -16.31 -7.19 -13.18
N ALA A 37 -17.04 -8.00 -12.41
CA ALA A 37 -17.91 -9.04 -12.96
C ALA A 37 -19.00 -8.44 -13.86
N ILE A 38 -19.67 -7.37 -13.40
CA ILE A 38 -20.70 -6.67 -14.19
C ILE A 38 -20.09 -6.12 -15.49
N PHE A 39 -18.90 -5.52 -15.45
CA PHE A 39 -18.22 -5.03 -16.64
C PHE A 39 -17.98 -6.13 -17.68
N PHE A 40 -17.46 -7.30 -17.28
CA PHE A 40 -17.21 -8.40 -18.21
C PHE A 40 -18.49 -9.08 -18.73
N ILE A 41 -19.56 -9.11 -17.92
CA ILE A 41 -20.86 -9.63 -18.36
C ILE A 41 -21.48 -8.70 -19.42
N LEU A 42 -21.42 -7.39 -19.21
CA LEU A 42 -22.01 -6.41 -20.13
C LEU A 42 -21.18 -6.21 -21.40
N PHE A 43 -19.85 -6.33 -21.32
CA PHE A 43 -18.94 -6.02 -22.42
C PHE A 43 -17.93 -7.14 -22.72
N PRO A 44 -18.37 -8.35 -23.11
CA PRO A 44 -17.50 -9.51 -23.34
C PRO A 44 -16.65 -9.41 -24.63
N LYS A 45 -17.09 -8.64 -25.62
CA LYS A 45 -16.45 -8.56 -26.96
C LYS A 45 -16.34 -7.14 -27.50
N SER A 46 -16.47 -6.12 -26.66
CA SER A 46 -16.47 -4.72 -27.11
C SER A 46 -15.09 -4.33 -27.69
N LYS A 47 -14.97 -4.45 -29.01
CA LYS A 47 -14.00 -3.71 -29.82
C LYS A 47 -14.59 -2.32 -30.11
N TYR A 48 -14.47 -1.41 -29.14
CA TYR A 48 -14.54 0.05 -29.27
C TYR A 48 -15.28 0.59 -30.51
N LYS A 49 -16.60 0.42 -30.61
CA LYS A 49 -17.38 0.91 -31.77
C LYS A 49 -18.34 2.05 -31.51
N THR A 50 -18.56 2.45 -30.27
CA THR A 50 -19.24 3.71 -29.95
C THR A 50 -18.69 4.26 -28.64
N ALA A 51 -18.29 5.53 -28.67
CA ALA A 51 -17.88 6.26 -27.48
C ALA A 51 -19.12 6.58 -26.63
N ASP A 52 -19.57 5.56 -25.90
CA ASP A 52 -20.81 5.57 -25.14
C ASP A 52 -20.52 5.90 -23.66
N MET A 53 -21.29 6.83 -23.10
CA MET A 53 -21.23 7.15 -21.68
C MET A 53 -21.56 5.93 -20.82
N PHE A 54 -22.37 5.00 -21.32
CA PHE A 54 -22.68 3.75 -20.63
C PHE A 54 -21.42 2.90 -20.43
N TYR A 55 -20.64 2.67 -21.50
CA TYR A 55 -19.37 1.94 -21.42
C TYR A 55 -18.36 2.65 -20.50
N LEU A 56 -18.28 3.98 -20.60
CA LEU A 56 -17.42 4.82 -19.74
C LEU A 56 -17.66 4.56 -18.26
N ILE A 57 -18.92 4.63 -17.84
CA ILE A 57 -19.31 4.46 -16.43
C ILE A 57 -18.87 3.08 -15.93
N PHE A 58 -19.25 2.01 -16.65
CA PHE A 58 -18.93 0.64 -16.23
C PHE A 58 -17.45 0.31 -16.26
N LYS A 59 -16.68 0.92 -17.18
CA LYS A 59 -15.22 0.79 -17.21
C LYS A 59 -14.56 1.48 -16.00
N CYS A 60 -15.12 2.60 -15.55
CA CYS A 60 -14.60 3.40 -14.45
C CYS A 60 -14.98 2.86 -13.05
N LEU A 61 -16.12 2.16 -12.95
CA LEU A 61 -16.67 1.67 -11.67
C LEU A 61 -15.69 0.82 -10.83
N PRO A 62 -14.93 -0.13 -11.39
CA PRO A 62 -13.92 -0.89 -10.63
C PRO A 62 -12.89 0.02 -9.95
N ILE A 63 -12.36 1.02 -10.65
CA ILE A 63 -11.37 1.93 -10.08
C ILE A 63 -12.00 2.84 -9.00
N CYS A 64 -13.22 3.35 -9.23
CA CYS A 64 -13.98 4.08 -8.20
C CYS A 64 -14.17 3.25 -6.93
N SER A 65 -14.44 1.95 -7.07
CA SER A 65 -14.61 1.05 -5.92
C SER A 65 -13.31 0.83 -5.14
N LEU A 66 -12.14 0.81 -5.81
CA LEU A 66 -10.83 0.75 -5.15
C LEU A 66 -10.50 2.04 -4.41
N ILE A 67 -10.82 3.20 -5.00
CA ILE A 67 -10.69 4.50 -4.35
C ILE A 67 -11.53 4.51 -3.06
N LEU A 68 -12.80 4.10 -3.15
CA LEU A 68 -13.68 4.00 -1.99
C LEU A 68 -13.15 3.00 -0.96
N PHE A 69 -12.64 1.84 -1.39
CA PHE A 69 -12.04 0.84 -0.52
C PHE A 69 -10.89 1.42 0.31
N ILE A 70 -9.97 2.16 -0.31
CA ILE A 70 -8.85 2.79 0.39
C ILE A 70 -9.36 3.87 1.35
N LEU A 71 -10.32 4.70 0.93
CA LEU A 71 -10.93 5.74 1.79
C LEU A 71 -11.62 5.15 3.04
N LEU A 72 -12.43 4.10 2.87
CA LEU A 72 -13.13 3.39 3.94
C LEU A 72 -12.20 2.56 4.84
N HIS A 73 -10.95 2.38 4.43
CA HIS A 73 -9.94 1.73 5.26
C HIS A 73 -9.41 2.62 6.38
N GLY A 74 -9.85 3.88 6.45
CA GLY A 74 -9.49 4.77 7.55
C GLY A 74 -8.16 5.46 7.33
N ILE A 75 -7.91 5.96 6.12
CA ILE A 75 -6.80 6.89 5.90
C ILE A 75 -7.10 8.14 6.73
N ASN A 76 -6.45 8.29 7.89
CA ASN A 76 -6.34 9.60 8.50
C ASN A 76 -5.45 10.43 7.58
N LEU A 77 -6.05 11.16 6.63
CA LEU A 77 -5.37 11.98 5.61
C LEU A 77 -4.55 13.15 6.21
N ARG A 78 -4.49 13.27 7.53
CA ARG A 78 -3.78 14.29 8.29
C ARG A 78 -2.53 13.69 8.94
N GLY A 79 -1.38 13.92 8.31
CA GLY A 79 -0.05 13.55 8.82
C GLY A 79 0.97 13.33 7.71
N PHE A 80 2.25 13.59 7.98
CA PHE A 80 3.35 13.29 7.05
C PHE A 80 3.53 11.79 6.83
N GLU A 81 3.18 10.96 7.82
CA GLU A 81 3.21 9.49 7.79
C GLU A 81 2.28 8.88 6.70
N TYR A 82 1.24 9.59 6.27
CA TYR A 82 0.25 9.09 5.30
C TYR A 82 0.54 9.50 3.84
N SER A 83 1.75 9.99 3.56
CA SER A 83 2.12 10.42 2.21
C SER A 83 2.08 9.30 1.17
N TYR A 84 2.25 8.03 1.58
CA TYR A 84 2.15 6.87 0.67
C TYR A 84 0.73 6.68 0.16
N SER A 85 -0.22 6.49 1.08
CA SER A 85 -1.63 6.22 0.78
C SER A 85 -2.24 7.35 -0.07
N ARG A 86 -1.94 8.61 0.27
CA ARG A 86 -2.42 9.77 -0.50
C ARG A 86 -1.91 9.76 -1.95
N ARG A 87 -0.63 9.43 -2.17
CA ARG A 87 -0.04 9.35 -3.52
C ARG A 87 -0.67 8.23 -4.34
N ILE A 88 -0.88 7.05 -3.74
CA ILE A 88 -1.58 5.95 -4.41
C ILE A 88 -3.03 6.32 -4.74
N LEU A 89 -3.76 6.94 -3.80
CA LEU A 89 -5.13 7.40 -4.03
C LEU A 89 -5.20 8.42 -5.18
N THR A 90 -4.30 9.39 -5.20
CA THR A 90 -4.22 10.37 -6.31
C THR A 90 -3.86 9.71 -7.62
N GLY A 91 -2.97 8.70 -7.61
CA GLY A 91 -2.63 7.93 -8.81
C GLY A 91 -3.84 7.16 -9.35
N LEU A 92 -4.62 6.51 -8.48
CA LEU A 92 -5.87 5.85 -8.86
C LEU A 92 -6.88 6.83 -9.48
N ALA A 93 -6.99 8.05 -8.95
CA ALA A 93 -7.85 9.08 -9.54
C ALA A 93 -7.39 9.52 -10.93
N PHE A 94 -6.08 9.63 -11.16
CA PHE A 94 -5.53 9.91 -12.50
C PHE A 94 -5.66 8.70 -13.45
N SER A 95 -5.55 7.47 -12.94
CA SER A 95 -5.85 6.26 -13.71
C SER A 95 -7.31 6.20 -14.15
N LEU A 96 -8.24 6.55 -13.26
CA LEU A 96 -9.67 6.69 -13.56
C LEU A 96 -9.92 7.73 -14.65
N LEU A 97 -9.25 8.89 -14.56
CA LEU A 97 -9.31 9.92 -15.60
C LEU A 97 -8.74 9.41 -16.93
N GLY A 98 -7.63 8.67 -16.89
CA GLY A 98 -7.04 8.03 -18.06
C GLY A 98 -8.00 7.04 -18.72
N ASP A 99 -8.68 6.21 -17.93
CA ASP A 99 -9.71 5.28 -18.42
C ASP A 99 -10.83 6.00 -19.13
N ALA A 100 -11.28 7.12 -18.56
CA ALA A 100 -12.34 7.94 -19.11
C ALA A 100 -11.94 8.57 -20.45
N LEU A 101 -10.74 9.13 -20.53
CA LEU A 101 -10.21 9.77 -21.74
C LEU A 101 -9.93 8.75 -22.86
N LEU A 102 -9.48 7.53 -22.50
CA LEU A 102 -9.24 6.46 -23.48
C LEU A 102 -10.51 5.86 -24.08
N VAL A 103 -11.71 6.11 -23.52
CA VAL A 103 -12.97 5.73 -24.19
C VAL A 103 -13.21 6.60 -25.43
N TYR A 104 -12.82 7.88 -25.38
CA TYR A 104 -12.91 8.83 -26.48
C TYR A 104 -11.54 8.96 -27.19
N ASP A 105 -10.95 7.82 -27.53
CA ASP A 105 -9.58 7.70 -28.02
C ASP A 105 -9.28 8.58 -29.26
N HIS A 106 -10.22 8.72 -30.19
CA HIS A 106 -10.05 9.52 -31.41
C HIS A 106 -9.64 10.97 -31.15
N ALA A 107 -10.12 11.56 -30.05
CA ALA A 107 -9.83 12.95 -29.67
C ALA A 107 -8.87 13.04 -28.46
N PHE A 108 -8.96 12.10 -27.53
CA PHE A 108 -8.32 12.22 -26.21
C PHE A 108 -7.27 11.15 -25.90
N PHE A 109 -6.85 10.34 -26.88
CA PHE A 109 -5.84 9.30 -26.66
C PHE A 109 -4.58 9.82 -25.95
N ILE A 110 -3.99 10.92 -26.44
CA ILE A 110 -2.78 11.50 -25.84
C ILE A 110 -3.06 11.99 -24.41
N HIS A 111 -4.21 12.63 -24.19
CA HIS A 111 -4.61 13.10 -22.86
C HIS A 111 -4.78 11.92 -21.88
N GLY A 112 -5.33 10.80 -22.34
CA GLY A 112 -5.45 9.57 -21.55
C GLY A 112 -4.08 8.99 -21.19
N VAL A 113 -3.16 8.89 -22.16
CA VAL A 113 -1.77 8.45 -21.92
C VAL A 113 -1.06 9.37 -20.93
N LEU A 114 -1.24 10.68 -21.03
CA LEU A 114 -0.67 11.64 -20.08
C LEU A 114 -1.27 11.49 -18.67
N ALA A 115 -2.58 11.25 -18.56
CA ALA A 115 -3.22 11.00 -17.27
C ALA A 115 -2.66 9.72 -16.60
N PHE A 116 -2.49 8.63 -17.36
CA PHE A 116 -1.81 7.43 -16.87
C PHE A 116 -0.34 7.69 -16.53
N GLY A 117 0.35 8.53 -17.30
CA GLY A 117 1.71 8.96 -16.98
C GLY A 117 1.76 9.66 -15.61
N ILE A 118 0.87 10.60 -15.34
CA ILE A 118 0.78 11.25 -14.02
C ILE A 118 0.52 10.21 -12.91
N SER A 119 -0.35 9.23 -13.16
CA SER A 119 -0.55 8.11 -12.23
C SER A 119 0.75 7.36 -11.93
N HIS A 120 1.54 7.01 -12.95
CA HIS A 120 2.82 6.31 -12.78
C HIS A 120 3.85 7.13 -12.00
N ILE A 121 3.90 8.46 -12.20
CA ILE A 121 4.74 9.36 -11.39
C ILE A 121 4.28 9.32 -9.93
N LEU A 122 2.99 9.39 -9.67
CA LEU A 122 2.44 9.36 -8.31
C LEU A 122 2.71 8.02 -7.62
N TYR A 123 2.58 6.90 -8.33
CA TYR A 123 2.95 5.58 -7.84
C TYR A 123 4.45 5.46 -7.56
N ALA A 124 5.30 5.86 -8.51
CA ALA A 124 6.75 5.82 -8.34
C ALA A 124 7.22 6.71 -7.17
N THR A 125 6.63 7.90 -7.01
CA THR A 125 6.93 8.77 -5.87
C THR A 125 6.40 8.19 -4.56
N ALA A 126 5.28 7.47 -4.55
CA ALA A 126 4.83 6.72 -3.37
C ALA A 126 5.86 5.66 -2.97
N TYR A 127 6.43 4.94 -3.94
CA TYR A 127 7.44 3.90 -3.70
C TYR A 127 8.77 4.45 -3.18
N GLY A 128 9.03 5.74 -3.38
CA GLY A 128 10.19 6.45 -2.85
C GLY A 128 11.48 6.20 -3.65
N MET A 129 12.48 7.04 -3.42
CA MET A 129 13.76 7.05 -4.17
C MET A 129 14.89 6.28 -3.49
N ARG A 130 14.69 5.83 -2.24
CA ARG A 130 15.69 5.10 -1.46
C ARG A 130 15.17 3.72 -1.07
N PRO A 131 15.97 2.65 -1.18
CA PRO A 131 17.30 2.60 -1.81
C PRO A 131 17.21 2.71 -3.35
N LEU A 132 18.28 3.21 -3.99
CA LEU A 132 18.32 3.32 -5.46
C LEU A 132 18.46 1.95 -6.13
N ARG A 133 19.35 1.07 -5.61
CA ARG A 133 19.63 -0.27 -6.16
C ARG A 133 19.84 -0.26 -7.68
N VAL A 134 20.86 0.48 -8.11
CA VAL A 134 21.20 0.67 -9.53
C VAL A 134 21.51 -0.66 -10.24
N PHE A 135 21.96 -1.69 -9.52
CA PHE A 135 22.16 -3.02 -10.11
C PHE A 135 20.86 -3.66 -10.66
N MET A 136 19.68 -3.20 -10.24
CA MET A 136 18.38 -3.65 -10.74
C MET A 136 17.93 -2.90 -12.01
N LEU A 137 18.69 -1.89 -12.46
CA LEU A 137 18.38 -1.09 -13.65
C LEU A 137 18.27 -1.91 -14.95
N PRO A 138 19.04 -3.00 -15.19
CA PRO A 138 18.88 -3.81 -16.39
C PRO A 138 17.46 -4.40 -16.55
N PHE A 139 16.79 -4.73 -15.43
CA PHE A 139 15.39 -5.20 -15.44
C PHE A 139 14.40 -4.12 -15.90
N MET A 140 14.79 -2.84 -15.84
CA MET A 140 14.05 -1.72 -16.40
C MET A 140 14.40 -1.51 -17.88
N VAL A 141 15.69 -1.50 -18.21
CA VAL A 141 16.18 -1.07 -19.53
C VAL A 141 15.90 -2.10 -20.63
N LEU A 142 16.07 -3.40 -20.34
CA LEU A 142 15.89 -4.46 -21.34
C LEU A 142 14.45 -4.47 -21.92
N PRO A 143 13.38 -4.46 -21.11
CA PRO A 143 12.01 -4.38 -21.62
C PRO A 143 11.75 -3.12 -22.45
N VAL A 144 12.29 -1.96 -22.05
CA VAL A 144 12.13 -0.70 -22.80
C VAL A 144 12.74 -0.83 -24.19
N ILE A 145 13.95 -1.40 -24.30
CA ILE A 145 14.63 -1.59 -25.59
C ILE A 145 13.82 -2.54 -26.48
N VAL A 146 13.35 -3.66 -25.94
CA VAL A 146 12.55 -4.63 -26.72
C VAL A 146 11.27 -3.98 -27.25
N ILE A 147 10.53 -3.28 -26.39
CA ILE A 147 9.29 -2.60 -26.80
C ILE A 147 9.59 -1.46 -27.79
N TYR A 148 10.69 -0.72 -27.59
CA TYR A 148 11.14 0.31 -28.53
C TYR A 148 11.37 -0.26 -29.93
N LEU A 149 12.13 -1.36 -30.03
CA LEU A 149 12.43 -2.01 -31.31
C LEU A 149 11.14 -2.48 -32.00
N MET A 150 10.20 -3.08 -31.25
CA MET A 150 8.91 -3.52 -31.80
C MET A 150 8.06 -2.36 -32.35
N LEU A 151 8.11 -1.19 -31.71
CA LEU A 151 7.26 -0.04 -32.04
C LEU A 151 7.90 0.95 -33.04
N SER A 152 9.23 0.92 -33.19
CA SER A 152 10.01 1.89 -33.98
C SER A 152 9.66 1.94 -35.46
N GLY A 153 9.17 0.84 -36.04
CA GLY A 153 8.75 0.77 -37.44
C GLY A 153 7.30 1.17 -37.71
N VAL A 154 6.49 1.42 -36.67
CA VAL A 154 5.03 1.51 -36.81
C VAL A 154 4.46 2.86 -36.36
N LEU A 155 5.16 3.61 -35.52
CA LEU A 155 4.67 4.87 -34.97
C LEU A 155 5.09 6.10 -35.78
N TYR A 156 4.17 7.05 -35.93
CA TYR A 156 4.48 8.39 -36.43
C TYR A 156 5.38 9.16 -35.44
N ARG A 157 6.35 9.92 -35.97
CA ARG A 157 7.48 10.50 -35.21
C ARG A 157 7.10 11.29 -33.93
N PRO A 158 6.16 12.25 -33.92
CA PRO A 158 5.81 12.96 -32.69
C PRO A 158 5.08 12.08 -31.66
N LEU A 159 4.29 11.10 -32.11
CA LEU A 159 3.60 10.18 -31.21
C LEU A 159 4.58 9.21 -30.54
N SER A 160 5.64 8.81 -31.24
CA SER A 160 6.64 7.87 -30.71
C SER A 160 7.36 8.44 -29.49
N TYR A 161 7.72 9.73 -29.46
CA TYR A 161 8.34 10.35 -28.29
C TYR A 161 7.46 10.27 -27.03
N VAL A 162 6.15 10.55 -27.16
CA VAL A 162 5.20 10.49 -26.04
C VAL A 162 5.08 9.05 -25.52
N ILE A 163 4.96 8.08 -26.42
CA ILE A 163 4.82 6.67 -26.06
C ILE A 163 6.11 6.12 -25.44
N TYR A 164 7.29 6.48 -25.95
CA TYR A 164 8.56 6.04 -25.35
C TYR A 164 8.80 6.67 -23.98
N ALA A 165 8.48 7.95 -23.81
CA ALA A 165 8.53 8.59 -22.50
C ALA A 165 7.59 7.90 -21.50
N TYR A 166 6.37 7.56 -21.94
CA TYR A 166 5.40 6.81 -21.16
C TYR A 166 5.92 5.42 -20.75
N ILE A 167 6.47 4.64 -21.69
CA ILE A 167 7.03 3.31 -21.42
C ILE A 167 8.19 3.41 -20.40
N GLY A 168 9.09 4.38 -20.59
CA GLY A 168 10.20 4.62 -19.66
C GLY A 168 9.71 4.94 -18.25
N LEU A 169 8.61 5.69 -18.13
CA LEU A 169 7.98 6.04 -16.87
C LEU A 169 7.30 4.84 -16.19
N THR A 170 6.58 4.02 -16.94
CA THR A 170 5.98 2.77 -16.43
C THR A 170 7.08 1.83 -15.91
N MET A 171 8.18 1.69 -16.65
CA MET A 171 9.31 0.85 -16.24
C MET A 171 10.05 1.44 -15.04
N PHE A 172 10.18 2.77 -14.97
CA PHE A 172 10.71 3.46 -13.79
C PHE A 172 9.86 3.16 -12.55
N MET A 173 8.54 3.24 -12.65
CA MET A 173 7.63 2.86 -11.57
C MET A 173 7.88 1.41 -11.10
N ILE A 174 7.96 0.45 -12.03
CA ILE A 174 8.25 -0.96 -11.71
C ILE A 174 9.60 -1.10 -11.00
N TRP A 175 10.64 -0.43 -11.50
CA TRP A 175 11.96 -0.46 -10.87
C TRP A 175 11.91 0.08 -9.44
N ARG A 176 11.19 1.19 -9.18
CA ARG A 176 11.00 1.70 -7.82
C ARG A 176 10.24 0.71 -6.93
N ALA A 177 9.22 0.04 -7.49
CA ALA A 177 8.46 -1.01 -6.80
C ALA A 177 9.31 -2.26 -6.49
N MET A 178 10.28 -2.59 -7.34
CA MET A 178 11.23 -3.69 -7.10
C MET A 178 12.30 -3.28 -6.07
N ALA A 179 12.84 -2.07 -6.18
CA ALA A 179 13.95 -1.59 -5.34
C ALA A 179 13.58 -1.52 -3.84
N ARG A 180 12.30 -1.37 -3.51
CA ARG A 180 11.78 -1.40 -2.14
C ARG A 180 11.71 -2.81 -1.53
N ILE A 181 11.68 -3.88 -2.33
CA ILE A 181 11.58 -5.27 -1.82
C ILE A 181 12.89 -5.61 -1.09
N LYS A 182 12.87 -5.65 0.24
CA LYS A 182 14.01 -6.12 1.05
C LYS A 182 13.85 -7.63 1.25
N ILE A 183 14.90 -8.39 0.92
CA ILE A 183 14.96 -9.84 1.14
C ILE A 183 15.68 -10.15 2.47
N ASP A 184 16.39 -9.17 3.05
CA ASP A 184 17.13 -9.35 4.31
C ASP A 184 16.28 -9.10 5.55
N ASN A 185 16.43 -10.02 6.51
CA ASN A 185 15.91 -10.08 7.88
C ASN A 185 14.39 -10.17 8.03
N ASN A 186 13.83 -11.40 7.96
CA ASN A 186 12.58 -11.89 8.57
C ASN A 186 11.26 -11.07 8.41
N GLU A 187 11.27 -9.94 7.72
CA GLU A 187 10.13 -9.06 7.47
C GLU A 187 9.73 -9.12 6.00
N TRP A 188 9.19 -10.27 5.60
CA TRP A 188 8.53 -10.40 4.30
C TRP A 188 7.29 -9.50 4.28
N THR A 189 7.42 -8.32 3.70
CA THR A 189 6.31 -7.37 3.56
C THR A 189 5.54 -7.67 2.27
N TRP A 190 4.47 -8.48 2.36
CA TRP A 190 3.59 -8.85 1.23
C TRP A 190 3.11 -7.62 0.45
N THR A 191 2.88 -6.52 1.14
CA THR A 191 2.62 -5.17 0.64
C THR A 191 3.55 -4.73 -0.49
N ARG A 192 4.87 -4.90 -0.30
CA ARG A 192 5.90 -4.44 -1.26
C ARG A 192 5.89 -5.33 -2.50
N PHE A 193 5.62 -6.62 -2.31
CA PHE A 193 5.46 -7.57 -3.41
C PHE A 193 4.22 -7.26 -4.25
N TYR A 194 3.09 -6.91 -3.63
CA TYR A 194 1.89 -6.50 -4.35
C TYR A 194 2.10 -5.25 -5.21
N SER A 195 2.82 -4.23 -4.73
CA SER A 195 3.14 -3.07 -5.57
C SER A 195 3.96 -3.45 -6.81
N PHE A 196 4.93 -4.36 -6.66
CA PHE A 196 5.76 -4.81 -7.77
C PHE A 196 4.98 -5.66 -8.77
N LEU A 197 4.23 -6.64 -8.28
CA LEU A 197 3.37 -7.50 -9.11
C LEU A 197 2.29 -6.68 -9.82
N GLY A 198 1.71 -5.70 -9.12
CA GLY A 198 0.78 -4.72 -9.70
C GLY A 198 1.42 -3.92 -10.82
N GLY A 199 2.65 -3.42 -10.63
CA GLY A 199 3.41 -2.74 -11.68
C GLY A 199 3.65 -3.60 -12.92
N ILE A 200 4.03 -4.89 -12.76
CA ILE A 200 4.21 -5.83 -13.88
C ILE A 200 2.90 -6.03 -14.65
N LEU A 201 1.80 -6.26 -13.94
CA LEU A 201 0.49 -6.46 -14.58
C LEU A 201 0.02 -5.20 -15.29
N PHE A 202 0.33 -4.01 -14.75
CA PHE A 202 0.05 -2.74 -15.42
C PHE A 202 0.81 -2.65 -16.73
N ALA A 203 2.13 -2.86 -16.70
CA ALA A 203 2.94 -2.83 -17.92
C ALA A 203 2.53 -3.90 -18.94
N THR A 204 2.07 -5.06 -18.47
CA THR A 204 1.53 -6.11 -19.34
C THR A 204 0.24 -5.65 -20.02
N SER A 205 -0.66 -4.99 -19.27
CA SER A 205 -1.88 -4.41 -19.82
C SER A 205 -1.60 -3.34 -20.87
N ASP A 206 -0.66 -2.42 -20.58
CA ASP A 206 -0.23 -1.38 -21.50
C ASP A 206 0.43 -1.96 -22.75
N ALA A 207 1.24 -3.01 -22.61
CA ALA A 207 1.86 -3.69 -23.74
C ALA A 207 0.80 -4.36 -24.64
N LEU A 208 -0.19 -5.04 -24.05
CA LEU A 208 -1.30 -5.64 -24.79
C LEU A 208 -2.13 -4.56 -25.51
N LEU A 209 -2.37 -3.42 -24.86
CA LEU A 209 -3.08 -2.29 -25.45
C LEU A 209 -2.30 -1.66 -26.62
N ALA A 210 -0.99 -1.50 -26.46
CA ALA A 210 -0.11 -0.97 -27.51
C ALA A 210 -0.01 -1.94 -28.71
N LEU A 211 0.08 -3.25 -28.45
CA LEU A 211 0.10 -4.28 -29.49
C LEU A 211 -1.20 -4.28 -30.29
N ASP A 212 -2.36 -4.30 -29.62
CA ASP A 212 -3.69 -4.29 -30.26
C ASP A 212 -3.90 -3.02 -31.10
N ARG A 213 -3.39 -1.88 -30.63
CA ARG A 213 -3.60 -0.59 -31.30
C ARG A 213 -2.64 -0.31 -32.45
N PHE A 214 -1.35 -0.58 -32.25
CA PHE A 214 -0.32 -0.15 -33.21
C PHE A 214 0.16 -1.29 -34.09
N VAL A 215 0.31 -2.50 -33.57
CA VAL A 215 1.01 -3.58 -34.29
C VAL A 215 0.02 -4.47 -35.04
N THR A 216 -0.84 -5.18 -34.32
CA THR A 216 -1.82 -6.11 -34.92
C THR A 216 -3.04 -6.25 -34.03
N PRO A 217 -4.26 -6.31 -34.60
CA PRO A 217 -5.47 -6.50 -33.81
C PRO A 217 -5.45 -7.85 -33.11
N LEU A 218 -5.45 -7.84 -31.78
CA LEU A 218 -5.45 -9.03 -30.94
C LEU A 218 -6.89 -9.58 -30.80
N ALA A 219 -7.01 -10.91 -30.81
CA ALA A 219 -8.25 -11.57 -30.47
C ALA A 219 -8.49 -11.44 -28.96
N HIS A 220 -9.71 -11.05 -28.56
CA HIS A 220 -10.07 -10.86 -27.14
C HIS A 220 -9.22 -9.83 -26.39
N SER A 221 -8.67 -8.83 -27.10
CA SER A 221 -7.79 -7.80 -26.53
C SER A 221 -8.39 -7.11 -25.30
N GLN A 222 -9.67 -6.74 -25.35
CA GLN A 222 -10.38 -6.10 -24.24
C GLN A 222 -10.34 -6.95 -22.96
N ILE A 223 -10.57 -8.27 -23.06
CA ILE A 223 -10.58 -9.14 -21.89
C ILE A 223 -9.18 -9.21 -21.28
N LEU A 224 -8.16 -9.43 -22.12
CA LEU A 224 -6.78 -9.57 -21.66
C LEU A 224 -6.27 -8.27 -21.03
N VAL A 225 -6.49 -7.13 -21.70
CA VAL A 225 -6.11 -5.80 -21.23
C VAL A 225 -6.82 -5.46 -19.92
N MET A 226 -8.15 -5.59 -19.85
CA MET A 226 -8.91 -5.18 -18.66
C MET A 226 -8.68 -6.12 -17.47
N THR A 227 -8.47 -7.41 -17.71
CA THR A 227 -8.18 -8.36 -16.62
C THR A 227 -6.83 -8.05 -15.98
N THR A 228 -5.79 -7.87 -16.81
CA THR A 228 -4.45 -7.51 -16.33
C THR A 228 -4.46 -6.13 -15.66
N TYR A 229 -5.20 -5.17 -16.21
CA TYR A 229 -5.34 -3.82 -15.66
C TYR A 229 -6.04 -3.79 -14.29
N TYR A 230 -7.23 -4.38 -14.17
CA TYR A 230 -7.95 -4.39 -12.89
C TYR A 230 -7.20 -5.17 -11.82
N ALA A 231 -6.52 -6.28 -12.19
CA ALA A 231 -5.64 -6.99 -11.28
C ALA A 231 -4.45 -6.12 -10.84
N ALA A 232 -3.85 -5.35 -11.75
CA ALA A 232 -2.78 -4.42 -11.43
C ALA A 232 -3.22 -3.37 -10.39
N GLN A 233 -4.34 -2.70 -10.64
CA GLN A 233 -4.87 -1.66 -9.77
C GLN A 233 -5.29 -2.21 -8.41
N LEU A 234 -5.87 -3.41 -8.38
CA LEU A 234 -6.19 -4.11 -7.13
C LEU A 234 -4.93 -4.34 -6.29
N LEU A 235 -3.86 -4.88 -6.88
CA LEU A 235 -2.61 -5.14 -6.16
C LEU A 235 -1.93 -3.85 -5.68
N ILE A 236 -1.98 -2.79 -6.48
CA ILE A 236 -1.49 -1.46 -6.08
C ILE A 236 -2.32 -0.92 -4.90
N ALA A 237 -3.65 -1.06 -4.93
CA ALA A 237 -4.53 -0.66 -3.83
C ALA A 237 -4.30 -1.48 -2.55
N LEU A 238 -4.16 -2.80 -2.67
CA LEU A 238 -3.85 -3.70 -1.54
C LEU A 238 -2.49 -3.37 -0.91
N SER A 239 -1.53 -2.89 -1.71
CA SER A 239 -0.25 -2.42 -1.18
C SER A 239 -0.33 -1.18 -0.28
N VAL A 240 -1.49 -0.55 -0.16
CA VAL A 240 -1.74 0.52 0.82
C VAL A 240 -2.20 -0.04 2.15
N VAL A 241 -3.05 -1.08 2.13
CA VAL A 241 -3.72 -1.59 3.33
C VAL A 241 -2.75 -2.27 4.28
N ASP A 242 -1.95 -3.22 3.79
CA ASP A 242 -0.98 -3.92 4.63
C ASP A 242 0.12 -2.96 5.14
N SER A 243 0.41 -1.86 4.42
CA SER A 243 1.39 -0.86 4.87
C SER A 243 0.97 -0.13 6.15
N HIS A 244 -0.34 -0.03 6.41
CA HIS A 244 -0.86 0.63 7.61
C HIS A 244 -0.68 -0.24 8.86
N GLU A 245 -0.96 -1.54 8.73
CA GLU A 245 -0.76 -2.52 9.82
C GLU A 245 0.72 -2.59 10.23
N ASP A 246 1.64 -2.51 9.25
CA ASP A 246 3.08 -2.47 9.51
C ASP A 246 3.50 -1.20 10.28
N VAL A 247 2.89 -0.04 9.99
CA VAL A 247 3.22 1.24 10.67
C VAL A 247 2.68 1.25 12.10
N GLU A 248 1.44 0.82 12.33
CA GLU A 248 0.86 0.72 13.68
C GLU A 248 1.64 -0.25 14.56
N MET A 249 2.03 -1.41 14.02
CA MET A 249 2.87 -2.38 14.74
C MET A 249 4.24 -1.81 15.08
N ASN A 250 4.90 -1.09 14.17
CA ASN A 250 6.19 -0.47 14.44
C ASN A 250 6.09 0.62 15.51
N PHE A 251 5.04 1.45 15.50
CA PHE A 251 4.82 2.44 16.56
C PHE A 251 4.58 1.79 17.92
N CYS A 252 3.83 0.69 17.97
CA CYS A 252 3.58 -0.07 19.20
C CYS A 252 4.88 -0.69 19.75
N VAL A 253 5.70 -1.30 18.89
CA VAL A 253 6.98 -1.91 19.27
C VAL A 253 8.01 -0.85 19.71
N ILE A 254 8.07 0.30 19.04
CA ILE A 254 8.93 1.42 19.44
C ILE A 254 8.51 1.94 20.82
N GLN A 255 7.21 2.11 21.06
CA GLN A 255 6.70 2.55 22.35
C GLN A 255 7.02 1.56 23.48
N GLU A 256 6.93 0.26 23.23
CA GLU A 256 7.27 -0.79 24.20
C GLU A 256 8.78 -0.87 24.47
N THR A 257 9.62 -0.72 23.44
CA THR A 257 11.08 -0.72 23.59
C THR A 257 11.62 0.54 24.28
N ASP A 258 10.99 1.70 24.10
CA ASP A 258 11.32 2.92 24.84
C ASP A 258 10.90 2.80 26.31
N ILE A 259 9.75 2.20 26.61
CA ILE A 259 9.33 1.91 27.99
C ILE A 259 10.32 0.95 28.66
N ILE A 260 10.75 -0.11 27.97
CA ILE A 260 11.74 -1.07 28.52
C ILE A 260 13.08 -0.39 28.79
N LYS A 261 13.57 0.47 27.87
CA LYS A 261 14.80 1.25 28.09
C LYS A 261 14.66 2.21 29.27
N ILE A 262 13.55 2.94 29.38
CA ILE A 262 13.26 3.84 30.51
C ILE A 262 13.23 3.06 31.82
N ILE A 263 12.62 1.87 31.86
CA ILE A 263 12.60 0.99 33.04
C ILE A 263 14.00 0.48 33.37
N GLN A 264 14.81 0.12 32.38
CA GLN A 264 16.19 -0.36 32.59
C GLN A 264 17.12 0.76 33.06
N GLU A 265 16.96 1.97 32.53
CA GLU A 265 17.77 3.14 32.88
C GLU A 265 17.40 3.65 34.28
N HIS A 266 16.09 3.72 34.60
CA HIS A 266 15.63 4.01 35.96
C HIS A 266 15.98 2.90 36.94
N GLY A 267 15.90 1.62 36.56
CA GLY A 267 16.29 0.50 37.41
C GLY A 267 17.78 0.54 37.78
N LYS A 268 18.66 0.96 36.85
CA LYS A 268 20.08 1.19 37.11
C LYS A 268 20.30 2.37 38.06
N LEU A 269 19.62 3.49 37.84
CA LEU A 269 19.71 4.67 38.72
C LEU A 269 19.21 4.37 40.14
N LEU A 270 18.14 3.58 40.28
CA LEU A 270 17.59 3.18 41.58
C LEU A 270 18.51 2.21 42.35
N SER A 271 19.37 1.45 41.65
CA SER A 271 20.34 0.56 42.29
C SER A 271 21.57 1.27 42.89
N GLN A 272 21.71 2.58 42.63
CA GLN A 272 22.83 3.40 43.11
C GLN A 272 22.44 4.36 44.25
N VAL A 273 21.16 4.37 44.67
CA VAL A 273 20.63 5.31 45.66
C VAL A 273 20.46 4.60 47.01
N HIS A 274 20.91 5.25 48.09
CA HIS A 274 20.76 4.73 49.46
C HIS A 274 19.25 4.60 49.80
N PRO A 275 18.82 3.53 50.51
CA PRO A 275 17.40 3.26 50.76
C PRO A 275 16.60 4.42 51.40
N ASP A 276 17.25 5.32 52.14
CA ASP A 276 16.60 6.46 52.79
C ASP A 276 16.28 7.63 51.83
N ASP A 277 17.05 7.80 50.75
CA ASP A 277 16.82 8.84 49.72
C ASP A 277 15.75 8.42 48.70
N LEU A 278 15.54 7.10 48.57
CA LEU A 278 14.58 6.49 47.66
C LEU A 278 13.14 6.91 47.99
N PHE A 279 12.78 7.00 49.27
CA PHE A 279 11.44 7.35 49.72
C PHE A 279 11.11 8.83 49.45
N THR A 280 12.10 9.70 49.67
CA THR A 280 12.00 11.14 49.39
C THR A 280 11.87 11.40 47.89
N LEU A 281 12.66 10.72 47.07
CA LEU A 281 12.60 10.81 45.59
C LEU A 281 11.29 10.26 45.02
N LEU A 282 10.79 9.15 45.56
CA LEU A 282 9.50 8.57 45.17
C LEU A 282 8.34 9.49 45.53
N SER A 283 8.34 10.10 46.72
CA SER A 283 7.28 11.04 47.12
C SER A 283 7.27 12.32 46.25
N ALA A 284 8.44 12.84 45.90
CA ALA A 284 8.57 14.01 45.01
C ALA A 284 8.13 13.69 43.57
N LYS A 285 8.51 12.53 43.02
CA LYS A 285 8.02 12.08 41.70
C LYS A 285 6.52 11.80 41.72
N HIS A 286 5.97 11.25 42.80
CA HIS A 286 4.54 11.01 42.93
C HIS A 286 3.74 12.33 42.93
N ALA A 287 4.24 13.37 43.60
CA ALA A 287 3.66 14.71 43.57
C ALA A 287 3.72 15.36 42.16
N TYR A 288 4.85 15.23 41.46
CA TYR A 288 5.01 15.73 40.08
C TYR A 288 4.08 15.02 39.08
N ILE A 289 3.93 13.70 39.21
CA ILE A 289 2.99 12.91 38.41
C ILE A 289 1.55 13.32 38.73
N LYS A 290 1.20 13.53 40.01
CA LYS A 290 -0.12 14.03 40.41
C LYS A 290 -0.44 15.39 39.79
N GLN A 291 0.56 16.28 39.72
CA GLN A 291 0.44 17.61 39.13
C GLN A 291 0.35 17.58 37.60
N THR A 292 1.03 16.62 36.96
CA THR A 292 0.94 16.39 35.50
C THR A 292 -0.39 15.73 35.10
N VAL A 293 -0.94 14.84 35.94
CA VAL A 293 -2.25 14.18 35.77
C VAL A 293 -3.43 15.15 35.99
N ALA A 294 -3.21 16.29 36.65
CA ALA A 294 -4.23 17.34 36.80
C ALA A 294 -4.50 18.11 35.50
N ASN A 295 -3.68 17.94 34.46
CA ASN A 295 -3.87 18.60 33.17
C ASN A 295 -4.88 17.83 32.30
N THR A 296 -5.97 18.50 31.92
CA THR A 296 -7.30 17.92 31.63
C THR A 296 -7.37 16.95 30.44
N GLN A 297 -6.38 16.94 29.53
CA GLN A 297 -6.38 16.05 28.37
C GLN A 297 -5.89 14.62 28.66
N ILE A 298 -5.08 14.42 29.71
CA ILE A 298 -4.50 13.09 30.03
C ILE A 298 -5.49 12.22 30.85
N ARG A 299 -6.45 12.85 31.54
CA ARG A 299 -7.46 12.16 32.38
C ARG A 299 -8.37 11.20 31.59
N ALA A 300 -8.77 11.57 30.37
CA ALA A 300 -9.65 10.74 29.56
C ALA A 300 -8.96 9.43 29.10
N ILE A 301 -7.72 9.57 28.62
CA ILE A 301 -6.90 8.46 28.12
C ILE A 301 -6.47 7.53 29.28
N LEU A 302 -6.19 8.08 30.46
CA LEU A 302 -5.84 7.28 31.64
C LEU A 302 -7.03 6.61 32.31
N MET A 303 -8.23 7.23 32.30
CA MET A 303 -9.46 6.58 32.81
C MET A 303 -9.79 5.32 32.00
N GLU A 304 -9.69 5.39 30.68
CA GLU A 304 -9.95 4.27 29.78
C GLU A 304 -8.95 3.12 30.02
N LYS A 305 -7.65 3.44 30.12
CA LYS A 305 -6.62 2.43 30.43
C LYS A 305 -6.71 1.86 31.84
N ARG A 306 -7.17 2.64 32.84
CA ARG A 306 -7.31 2.17 34.23
C ARG A 306 -8.43 1.13 34.39
N VAL A 307 -9.53 1.30 33.66
CA VAL A 307 -10.63 0.31 33.62
C VAL A 307 -10.16 -1.00 32.99
N GLN A 308 -9.38 -0.91 31.91
CA GLN A 308 -8.87 -2.07 31.18
C GLN A 308 -7.83 -2.87 31.99
N ILE A 309 -6.99 -2.18 32.78
CA ILE A 309 -6.01 -2.82 33.66
C ILE A 309 -6.69 -3.46 34.88
N GLY A 310 -7.72 -2.82 35.45
CA GLY A 310 -8.48 -3.38 36.57
C GLY A 310 -9.16 -4.70 36.21
N GLN A 311 -9.81 -4.78 35.04
CA GLN A 311 -10.44 -6.00 34.55
C GLN A 311 -9.45 -7.14 34.31
N ASN A 312 -8.24 -6.83 33.83
CA ASN A 312 -7.20 -7.85 33.61
C ASN A 312 -6.60 -8.38 34.91
N ILE A 313 -6.56 -7.57 35.98
CA ILE A 313 -6.08 -7.99 37.30
C ILE A 313 -7.11 -8.87 38.01
N ASP A 314 -8.40 -8.50 37.96
CA ASP A 314 -9.48 -9.33 38.54
C ASP A 314 -9.62 -10.69 37.84
N LEU A 315 -9.38 -10.73 36.53
CA LEU A 315 -9.37 -11.96 35.73
C LEU A 315 -8.12 -12.82 35.99
N PHE A 316 -7.02 -12.20 36.43
CA PHE A 316 -5.81 -12.89 36.84
C PHE A 316 -5.93 -13.48 38.25
N LEU A 317 -6.53 -12.74 39.20
CA LEU A 317 -6.75 -13.17 40.59
C LEU A 317 -7.84 -14.24 40.73
N SER A 318 -8.82 -14.28 39.82
CA SER A 318 -9.87 -15.32 39.81
C SER A 318 -9.43 -16.66 39.22
N ARG A 319 -8.22 -16.76 38.63
CA ARG A 319 -7.67 -17.98 38.01
C ARG A 319 -6.62 -18.69 38.87
N THR A 320 -6.26 -18.15 40.03
CA THR A 320 -5.36 -18.79 40.98
C THR A 320 -6.16 -19.47 42.08
N PRO A 321 -6.32 -20.80 42.08
CA PRO A 321 -6.78 -21.52 43.27
C PRO A 321 -5.69 -21.42 44.34
N VAL A 322 -6.10 -20.99 45.54
CA VAL A 322 -5.24 -20.76 46.72
C VAL A 322 -4.54 -22.04 47.17
#